data_AF-A0A5C9ERH2-F1
#
_entry.id   AF-A0A5C9ERH2-F1
#
_cell.length_a   1.000
_cell.length_b   1.000
_cell.length_c   1.000
_cell.angle_alpha   90.00
_cell.angle_beta   90.00
_cell.angle_gamma   90.00
#
_symmetry.space_group_name_H-M   'P 1'
#
loop_
_entity.id
_entity.type
_entity.pdbx_description
1 polymer ?
#
loop_
_entity_poly.entity_id
_entity_poly.type
_entity_poly.pdbx_seq_one_letter_code
_entity_poly.pdbx_strand_id
1 'polypeptide(L)'
;MAKNSGTAKILLVLGGLLGLFSILAYFIEPTFGAWWQVDGPFFNSHMSAFGTYSTSDDILESILGFYGILGPILFIVGSICVLVPLFKDSKAYGFLGSFLMIGGVALFLVGLGSIEDYESILSGLSFLTGEEYVVFFGSADPWSWGLWIGFFMAVIAIILSIIGSVIYD
;
A
#
# COMPACT_ATOMS: atom_id res chain seq x y z
N MET A 1 11.60 9.36 -33.92
CA MET A 1 10.98 9.11 -32.61
C MET A 1 10.78 10.46 -31.94
N ALA A 2 9.54 10.88 -31.70
CA ALA A 2 9.27 12.12 -30.99
C ALA A 2 9.70 11.97 -29.52
N LYS A 3 10.48 12.93 -29.01
CA LYS A 3 10.88 13.03 -27.60
C LYS A 3 9.61 13.12 -26.73
N ASN A 4 9.14 12.00 -26.18
CA ASN A 4 8.03 11.96 -25.22
C ASN A 4 8.48 12.34 -23.79
N SER A 5 9.64 12.99 -23.66
CA SER A 5 10.27 13.39 -22.41
C SER A 5 9.35 14.18 -21.48
N GLY A 6 8.48 15.06 -22.01
CA GLY A 6 7.54 15.83 -21.19
C GLY A 6 6.49 14.97 -20.48
N THR A 7 5.78 14.15 -21.24
CA THR A 7 4.76 13.24 -20.70
C THR A 7 5.37 12.22 -19.74
N ALA A 8 6.54 11.66 -20.09
CA ALA A 8 7.28 10.75 -19.23
C ALA A 8 7.57 11.36 -17.86
N LYS A 9 8.08 12.60 -17.84
CA LYS A 9 8.38 13.34 -16.60
C LYS A 9 7.15 13.56 -15.75
N ILE A 10 6.02 13.94 -16.35
CA ILE A 10 4.75 14.13 -15.62
C ILE A 10 4.32 12.83 -14.96
N LEU A 11 4.35 11.70 -15.68
CA LEU A 11 3.96 10.41 -15.13
C LEU A 11 4.88 9.96 -13.98
N LEU A 12 6.18 10.17 -14.10
CA LEU A 12 7.14 9.88 -13.03
C LEU A 12 6.90 10.77 -11.80
N VAL A 13 6.64 12.07 -11.99
CA VAL A 13 6.29 12.98 -10.89
C VAL A 13 5.02 12.53 -10.19
N LEU A 14 3.95 12.25 -10.95
CA LEU A 14 2.68 11.80 -10.38
C LEU A 14 2.85 10.45 -9.68
N GLY A 15 3.58 9.50 -10.28
CA GLY A 15 3.87 8.20 -9.68
C GLY A 15 4.64 8.32 -8.37
N GLY A 16 5.74 9.08 -8.34
CA GLY A 16 6.53 9.26 -7.13
C GLY A 16 5.79 10.00 -6.02
N LEU A 17 5.08 11.09 -6.34
CA LEU A 17 4.33 11.86 -5.35
C LEU A 17 3.11 11.08 -4.82
N LEU A 18 2.35 10.42 -5.69
CA LEU A 18 1.23 9.57 -5.28
C LEU A 18 1.72 8.39 -4.44
N GLY A 19 2.89 7.84 -4.76
CA GLY A 19 3.53 6.80 -3.96
C GLY A 19 3.81 7.27 -2.53
N LEU A 20 4.50 8.40 -2.37
CA LEU A 20 4.74 8.98 -1.03
C LEU A 20 3.42 9.30 -0.32
N PHE A 21 2.46 9.90 -1.03
CA PHE A 21 1.17 10.25 -0.48
C PHE A 21 0.38 9.03 -0.02
N SER A 22 0.49 7.88 -0.70
CA SER A 22 -0.20 6.64 -0.32
C SER A 22 0.17 6.12 1.08
N ILE A 23 1.34 6.50 1.59
CA ILE A 23 1.79 6.17 2.95
C ILE A 23 1.49 7.33 3.91
N LEU A 24 1.80 8.56 3.49
CA LEU A 24 1.67 9.74 4.36
C LEU A 24 0.22 10.09 4.68
N ALA A 25 -0.71 9.79 3.76
CA ALA A 25 -2.13 10.06 3.93
C ALA A 25 -2.70 9.45 5.22
N TYR A 26 -2.15 8.32 5.68
CA TYR A 26 -2.63 7.64 6.89
C TYR A 26 -2.42 8.48 8.15
N PHE A 27 -1.31 9.23 8.20
CA PHE A 27 -0.98 10.11 9.31
C PHE A 27 -1.76 11.43 9.29
N ILE A 28 -2.46 11.71 8.19
CA ILE A 28 -3.37 12.86 8.07
C ILE A 28 -4.78 12.40 8.46
N GLU A 29 -5.26 11.32 7.85
CA GLU A 29 -6.58 10.74 8.05
C GLU A 29 -6.49 9.22 7.85
N PRO A 30 -6.62 8.41 8.92
CA PRO A 30 -6.47 6.96 8.86
C PRO A 30 -7.37 6.30 7.82
N THR A 31 -8.63 6.74 7.73
CA THR A 31 -9.62 6.21 6.78
C THR A 31 -9.18 6.37 5.33
N PHE A 32 -8.52 7.49 5.02
CA PHE A 32 -8.13 7.81 3.66
C PHE A 32 -6.78 7.18 3.27
N GLY A 33 -5.86 7.05 4.21
CA GLY A 33 -4.55 6.44 3.98
C GLY A 33 -4.45 4.95 4.33
N ALA A 34 -5.53 4.31 4.77
CA ALA A 34 -5.50 2.89 5.11
C ALA A 34 -5.13 2.05 3.89
N TRP A 35 -4.23 1.10 4.08
CA TRP A 35 -3.92 0.07 3.10
C TRP A 35 -4.86 -1.12 3.24
N TRP A 36 -5.38 -1.34 4.44
CA TRP A 36 -6.37 -2.37 4.74
C TRP A 36 -7.32 -1.89 5.84
N GLN A 37 -8.56 -2.35 5.82
CA GLN A 37 -9.60 -1.92 6.75
C GLN A 37 -10.52 -3.08 7.15
N VAL A 38 -11.04 -3.02 8.38
CA VAL A 38 -12.22 -3.77 8.84
C VAL A 38 -13.29 -2.77 9.25
N ASP A 39 -14.51 -2.99 8.78
CA ASP A 39 -15.71 -2.27 9.20
C ASP A 39 -16.69 -3.20 9.91
N GLY A 40 -17.31 -2.69 10.96
CA GLY A 40 -18.31 -3.38 11.75
C GLY A 40 -19.12 -2.41 12.62
N PRO A 41 -20.25 -2.85 13.21
CA PRO A 41 -21.19 -1.97 13.91
C PRO A 41 -20.62 -1.33 15.17
N PHE A 42 -19.57 -1.92 15.76
CA PHE A 42 -18.94 -1.45 17.00
C PHE A 42 -17.42 -1.35 16.91
N PHE A 43 -16.85 -1.62 15.73
CA PHE A 43 -15.41 -1.68 15.54
C PHE A 43 -15.07 -1.37 14.08
N ASN A 44 -14.35 -0.27 13.89
CA ASN A 44 -13.70 0.04 12.64
C ASN A 44 -12.19 0.11 12.90
N SER A 45 -11.43 -0.56 12.06
CA SER A 45 -9.98 -0.63 12.18
C SER A 45 -9.33 -0.33 10.84
N HIS A 46 -8.36 0.58 10.86
CA HIS A 46 -7.65 1.03 9.68
C HIS A 46 -6.17 0.71 9.85
N MET A 47 -5.61 -0.10 8.96
CA MET A 47 -4.21 -0.46 8.96
C MET A 47 -3.42 0.38 7.96
N SER A 48 -2.31 0.96 8.42
CA SER A 48 -1.36 1.67 7.55
C SER A 48 -0.49 0.70 6.74
N ALA A 49 0.29 1.24 5.80
CA ALA A 49 1.34 0.46 5.13
C ALA A 49 2.32 -0.22 6.12
N PHE A 50 2.51 0.37 7.30
CA PHE A 50 3.41 -0.16 8.35
C PHE A 50 2.79 -1.27 9.19
N GLY A 51 1.53 -1.61 8.96
CA GLY A 51 0.83 -2.63 9.74
C GLY A 51 0.23 -2.12 11.05
N THR A 52 0.46 -0.86 11.39
CA THR A 52 -0.15 -0.21 12.56
C THR A 52 -1.63 0.01 12.32
N TYR A 53 -2.49 -0.31 13.29
CA TYR A 53 -3.90 0.00 13.21
C TYR A 53 -4.39 0.95 14.31
N SER A 54 -5.41 1.75 13.96
CA SER A 54 -6.15 2.58 14.90
C SER A 54 -7.51 1.94 15.15
N THR A 55 -7.95 1.90 16.41
CA THR A 55 -9.37 1.75 16.76
C THR A 55 -9.91 3.13 17.19
N SER A 56 -11.23 3.26 17.31
CA SER A 56 -11.91 4.53 17.66
C SER A 56 -11.45 5.14 18.99
N ASP A 57 -10.87 4.32 19.88
CA ASP A 57 -10.57 4.72 21.25
C ASP A 57 -9.11 4.47 21.68
N ASP A 58 -8.32 3.68 20.94
CA ASP A 58 -6.90 3.44 21.24
C ASP A 58 -6.06 3.11 19.99
N ILE A 59 -4.78 3.51 19.99
CA ILE A 59 -3.79 3.01 19.02
C ILE A 59 -3.19 1.74 19.61
N LEU A 60 -3.64 0.59 19.11
CA LEU A 60 -3.02 -0.70 19.41
C LEU A 60 -1.94 -0.97 18.36
N GLU A 61 -0.69 -0.98 18.80
CA GLU A 61 0.45 -1.31 17.94
C GLU A 61 0.58 -2.84 17.79
N SER A 62 -0.18 -3.43 16.88
CA SER A 62 0.36 -4.61 16.19
C SER A 62 1.14 -4.12 14.99
N ILE A 63 2.35 -4.65 14.82
CA ILE A 63 3.19 -4.40 13.65
C ILE A 63 3.10 -5.68 12.83
N LEU A 64 3.04 -5.57 11.49
CA LEU A 64 3.20 -6.66 10.51
C LEU A 64 4.60 -7.36 10.61
N GLY A 65 5.23 -7.34 11.79
CA GLY A 65 6.59 -7.76 12.05
C GLY A 65 7.60 -7.06 11.14
N PHE A 66 8.56 -7.83 10.66
CA PHE A 66 9.58 -7.38 9.74
C PHE A 66 9.00 -6.83 8.41
N TYR A 67 7.88 -7.39 7.93
CA TYR A 67 7.26 -6.99 6.67
C TYR A 67 6.65 -5.59 6.74
N GLY A 68 6.05 -5.24 7.89
CA GLY A 68 5.51 -3.90 8.16
C GLY A 68 6.55 -2.79 8.21
N ILE A 69 7.82 -3.14 8.42
CA ILE A 69 8.89 -2.15 8.42
C ILE A 69 9.54 -2.10 7.03
N LEU A 70 9.94 -3.25 6.49
CA LEU A 70 10.69 -3.30 5.25
C LEU A 70 9.83 -2.90 4.04
N GLY A 71 8.56 -3.31 4.00
CA GLY A 71 7.66 -3.02 2.88
C GLY A 71 7.51 -1.52 2.61
N PRO A 72 7.07 -0.72 3.60
CA PRO A 72 6.95 0.73 3.44
C PRO A 72 8.28 1.44 3.17
N ILE A 73 9.39 0.99 3.79
CA ILE A 73 10.70 1.58 3.51
C ILE A 73 11.08 1.38 2.05
N LEU A 74 10.93 0.16 1.51
CA LEU A 74 11.17 -0.11 0.09
C LEU A 74 10.24 0.73 -0.80
N PHE A 75 8.99 0.89 -0.40
CA PHE A 75 8.02 1.68 -1.15
C PHE A 75 8.37 3.18 -1.17
N ILE A 76 8.78 3.75 -0.04
CA ILE A 76 9.22 5.16 0.08
C ILE A 76 10.48 5.37 -0.74
N VAL A 77 11.49 4.53 -0.57
CA VAL A 77 12.75 4.61 -1.32
C VAL A 77 12.47 4.46 -2.82
N GLY A 78 11.61 3.52 -3.20
CA GLY A 78 11.17 3.34 -4.58
C GLY A 78 10.50 4.59 -5.15
N SER A 79 9.58 5.19 -4.40
CA SER A 79 8.89 6.43 -4.79
C SER A 79 9.88 7.59 -4.99
N ILE A 80 10.90 7.71 -4.15
CA ILE A 80 11.97 8.71 -4.31
C ILE A 80 12.83 8.38 -5.54
N CYS A 81 13.20 7.11 -5.76
CA CYS A 81 13.98 6.68 -6.91
C CYS A 81 13.28 6.98 -8.24
N VAL A 82 11.94 6.87 -8.30
CA VAL A 82 11.14 7.23 -9.49
C VAL A 82 11.28 8.72 -9.87
N LEU A 83 11.62 9.59 -8.91
CA LEU A 83 11.81 11.02 -9.16
C LEU A 83 13.24 11.38 -9.60
N VAL A 84 14.22 10.48 -9.39
CA VAL A 84 15.63 10.72 -9.76
C VAL A 84 15.86 10.97 -11.27
N PRO A 85 15.15 10.28 -12.20
CA PRO A 85 15.27 10.56 -13.64
C PRO A 85 15.05 12.03 -14.02
N LEU A 86 14.32 12.80 -13.21
CA LEU A 86 14.06 14.22 -13.43
C LEU A 86 15.33 15.09 -13.32
N PHE A 87 16.31 14.63 -12.54
CA PHE A 87 17.57 15.33 -12.27
C PHE A 87 18.77 14.65 -12.92
N LYS A 88 18.69 13.33 -13.09
CA LYS A 88 19.75 12.50 -13.64
C LYS A 88 19.13 11.72 -14.78
N ASP A 89 19.30 12.20 -16.01
CA ASP A 89 18.72 11.67 -17.26
C ASP A 89 19.01 10.17 -17.46
N SER A 90 18.28 9.33 -16.75
CA SER A 90 18.52 7.90 -16.66
C SER A 90 17.24 7.20 -16.23
N LYS A 91 16.58 6.57 -17.20
CA LYS A 91 15.38 5.75 -16.98
C LYS A 91 15.60 4.54 -16.06
N ALA A 92 16.86 4.13 -15.86
CA ALA A 92 17.21 3.03 -14.97
C ALA A 92 16.72 3.27 -13.53
N TYR A 93 16.76 4.53 -13.06
CA TYR A 93 16.24 4.87 -11.74
C TYR A 93 14.72 4.79 -11.65
N GLY A 94 14.01 5.10 -12.73
CA GLY A 94 12.55 4.94 -12.81
C GLY A 94 12.14 3.46 -12.71
N PHE A 95 12.83 2.58 -13.43
CA PHE A 95 12.60 1.13 -13.34
C PHE A 95 12.97 0.59 -11.96
N LEU A 96 14.15 0.93 -11.44
CA LEU A 96 14.58 0.51 -10.10
C LEU A 96 13.57 0.94 -9.04
N GLY A 97 13.13 2.20 -9.07
CA GLY A 97 12.14 2.71 -8.13
C GLY A 97 10.80 1.98 -8.23
N SER A 98 10.32 1.72 -9.44
CA SER A 98 9.10 0.94 -9.67
C SER A 98 9.19 -0.48 -9.13
N PHE A 99 10.33 -1.17 -9.31
CA PHE A 99 10.54 -2.51 -8.75
C PHE A 99 10.59 -2.52 -7.22
N LEU A 100 11.20 -1.49 -6.61
CA LEU A 100 11.20 -1.34 -5.15
C LEU A 100 9.78 -1.11 -4.61
N MET A 101 8.97 -0.30 -5.29
CA MET A 101 7.56 -0.10 -4.95
C MET A 101 6.74 -1.40 -5.07
N ILE A 102 6.92 -2.17 -6.14
CA ILE A 102 6.30 -3.49 -6.28
C ILE A 102 6.71 -4.41 -5.12
N GLY A 103 8.01 -4.43 -4.78
CA GLY A 103 8.51 -5.19 -3.65
C GLY A 103 7.87 -4.77 -2.33
N GLY A 104 7.69 -3.46 -2.11
CA GLY A 104 7.01 -2.92 -0.93
C GLY A 104 5.56 -3.40 -0.81
N VAL A 105 4.79 -3.33 -1.90
CA VAL A 105 3.41 -3.84 -1.96
C VAL A 105 3.36 -5.35 -1.76
N ALA A 106 4.27 -6.10 -2.39
CA ALA A 106 4.32 -7.55 -2.25
C ALA A 106 4.63 -7.97 -0.80
N LEU A 107 5.60 -7.32 -0.15
CA LEU A 107 5.90 -7.58 1.26
C LEU A 107 4.73 -7.23 2.18
N PHE A 108 4.00 -6.15 1.90
CA PHE A 108 2.78 -5.82 2.65
C PHE A 108 1.74 -6.95 2.53
N LEU A 109 1.46 -7.43 1.33
CA LEU A 109 0.49 -8.52 1.10
C LEU A 109 0.93 -9.83 1.75
N VAL A 110 2.21 -10.18 1.69
CA VAL A 110 2.78 -11.34 2.38
C VAL A 110 2.66 -11.18 3.90
N GLY A 111 3.02 -10.01 4.41
CA GLY A 111 2.87 -9.68 5.83
C GLY A 111 1.43 -9.85 6.28
N LEU A 112 0.47 -9.30 5.53
CA LEU A 112 -0.95 -9.35 5.84
C LEU A 112 -1.47 -10.80 5.85
N GLY A 113 -1.01 -11.63 4.91
CA GLY A 113 -1.31 -13.06 4.89
C GLY A 113 -0.62 -13.88 5.98
N SER A 114 0.34 -13.31 6.71
CA SER A 114 1.10 -14.00 7.76
C SER A 114 0.68 -13.64 9.18
N ILE A 115 -0.24 -12.68 9.38
CA ILE A 115 -0.70 -12.34 10.72
C ILE A 115 -1.73 -13.39 11.19
N GLU A 116 -1.28 -14.29 12.05
CA GLU A 116 -2.12 -15.23 12.81
C GLU A 116 -3.09 -14.50 13.77
N ASP A 117 -2.73 -13.31 14.29
CA ASP A 117 -3.61 -12.52 15.16
C ASP A 117 -4.87 -12.00 14.45
N TYR A 118 -4.81 -11.79 13.13
CA TYR A 118 -6.01 -11.49 12.35
C TYR A 118 -6.87 -12.73 12.22
N GLU A 119 -6.28 -13.92 12.05
CA GLU A 119 -7.03 -15.17 12.22
C GLU A 119 -7.62 -15.30 13.63
N SER A 120 -7.07 -14.69 14.68
CA SER A 120 -7.70 -14.68 16.01
C SER A 120 -8.93 -13.74 16.12
N ILE A 121 -8.82 -12.51 15.59
CA ILE A 121 -9.95 -11.55 15.52
C ILE A 121 -11.04 -12.07 14.57
N LEU A 122 -10.61 -12.74 13.50
CA LEU A 122 -11.45 -13.28 12.44
C LEU A 122 -11.87 -14.73 12.69
N SER A 123 -11.26 -15.46 13.63
CA SER A 123 -11.76 -16.78 14.10
C SER A 123 -12.91 -16.63 15.08
N GLY A 124 -13.00 -15.50 15.78
CA GLY A 124 -14.26 -15.06 16.36
C GLY A 124 -15.39 -14.95 15.32
N LEU A 125 -15.03 -14.60 14.07
CA LEU A 125 -15.93 -14.56 12.92
C LEU A 125 -16.02 -15.90 12.15
N SER A 126 -15.02 -16.78 12.23
CA SER A 126 -15.01 -18.09 11.57
C SER A 126 -16.06 -19.05 12.13
N PHE A 127 -16.53 -18.81 13.36
CA PHE A 127 -17.72 -19.47 13.89
C PHE A 127 -18.99 -19.16 13.06
N LEU A 128 -19.04 -18.00 12.39
CA LEU A 128 -20.19 -17.56 11.58
C LEU A 128 -20.07 -17.91 10.09
N THR A 129 -18.86 -18.07 9.53
CA THR A 129 -18.67 -18.12 8.06
C THR A 129 -18.33 -19.48 7.47
N GLY A 130 -17.80 -20.44 8.23
CA GLY A 130 -17.66 -21.85 7.79
C GLY A 130 -16.77 -22.16 6.58
N GLU A 131 -16.15 -21.19 5.90
CA GLU A 131 -15.35 -21.39 4.66
C GLU A 131 -13.96 -20.72 4.69
N GLU A 132 -13.08 -21.17 3.78
CA GLU A 132 -11.69 -20.72 3.59
C GLU A 132 -11.57 -19.19 3.60
N TYR A 133 -10.79 -18.68 4.55
CA TYR A 133 -10.72 -17.26 4.84
C TYR A 133 -9.74 -16.53 3.91
N VAL A 134 -10.21 -15.50 3.21
CA VAL A 134 -9.36 -14.62 2.38
C VAL A 134 -9.12 -13.31 3.12
N VAL A 135 -7.89 -13.08 3.58
CA VAL A 135 -7.52 -11.88 4.37
C VAL A 135 -7.61 -10.58 3.57
N PHE A 136 -7.51 -10.66 2.24
CA PHE A 136 -7.47 -9.48 1.37
C PHE A 136 -8.83 -8.84 1.15
N PHE A 137 -9.91 -9.64 1.16
CA PHE A 137 -11.29 -9.18 0.96
C PHE A 137 -12.26 -10.20 1.55
N GLY A 138 -13.27 -9.73 2.26
CA GLY A 138 -14.37 -10.58 2.68
C GLY A 138 -15.44 -9.83 3.48
N SER A 139 -16.51 -10.55 3.79
CA SER A 139 -17.65 -10.03 4.52
C SER A 139 -18.35 -11.13 5.30
N ALA A 140 -18.82 -10.81 6.49
CA ALA A 140 -19.58 -11.68 7.37
C ALA A 140 -20.55 -10.80 8.16
N ASP A 141 -21.82 -10.70 7.75
CA ASP A 141 -22.80 -9.75 8.31
C ASP A 141 -22.72 -9.69 9.85
N PRO A 142 -22.46 -8.51 10.46
CA PRO A 142 -22.40 -7.14 9.91
C PRO A 142 -20.99 -6.60 9.54
N TRP A 143 -20.03 -7.47 9.29
CA TRP A 143 -18.61 -7.14 9.11
C TRP A 143 -18.19 -7.17 7.65
N SER A 144 -17.27 -6.29 7.27
CA SER A 144 -16.53 -6.37 6.01
C SER A 144 -15.07 -5.99 6.20
N TRP A 145 -14.18 -6.54 5.40
CA TRP A 145 -12.77 -6.18 5.42
C TRP A 145 -12.17 -6.20 4.02
N GLY A 146 -11.07 -5.48 3.86
CA GLY A 146 -10.21 -5.66 2.72
C GLY A 146 -9.24 -4.52 2.47
N LEU A 147 -8.59 -4.59 1.31
CA LEU A 147 -7.66 -3.55 0.86
C LEU A 147 -8.41 -2.23 0.61
N TRP A 148 -7.76 -1.11 0.93
CA TRP A 148 -8.40 0.21 0.95
C TRP A 148 -7.66 1.28 0.13
N ILE A 149 -8.11 2.53 0.23
CA ILE A 149 -7.74 3.65 -0.64
C ILE A 149 -6.21 3.83 -0.72
N GLY A 150 -5.48 3.74 0.41
CA GLY A 150 -4.03 3.84 0.45
C GLY A 150 -3.33 2.78 -0.41
N PHE A 151 -3.81 1.54 -0.37
CA PHE A 151 -3.28 0.44 -1.18
C PHE A 151 -3.52 0.69 -2.67
N PHE A 152 -4.73 1.10 -3.07
CA PHE A 152 -5.02 1.38 -4.48
C PHE A 152 -4.25 2.60 -5.01
N MET A 153 -4.04 3.63 -4.18
CA MET A 153 -3.14 4.74 -4.53
C MET A 153 -1.72 4.25 -4.78
N ALA A 154 -1.20 3.32 -3.95
CA ALA A 154 0.11 2.71 -4.15
C ALA A 154 0.21 1.93 -5.47
N VAL A 155 -0.84 1.17 -5.84
CA VAL A 155 -0.89 0.45 -7.12
C VAL A 155 -0.92 1.41 -8.31
N ILE A 156 -1.73 2.47 -8.27
CA ILE A 156 -1.77 3.49 -9.32
C ILE A 156 -0.41 4.17 -9.45
N ALA A 157 0.24 4.49 -8.33
CA ALA A 157 1.58 5.06 -8.31
C ALA A 157 2.61 4.18 -9.03
N ILE A 158 2.58 2.87 -8.80
CA ILE A 158 3.41 1.89 -9.51
C ILE A 158 3.13 1.92 -11.01
N ILE A 159 1.86 1.86 -11.43
CA ILE A 159 1.48 1.84 -12.85
C ILE A 159 1.98 3.10 -13.56
N LEU A 160 1.76 4.29 -12.97
CA LEU A 160 2.24 5.55 -13.53
C LEU A 160 3.77 5.58 -13.64
N SER A 161 4.46 5.08 -12.62
CA SER A 161 5.93 5.02 -12.59
C SER A 161 6.50 4.11 -13.67
N ILE A 162 5.88 2.94 -13.89
CA ILE A 162 6.29 2.00 -14.95
C ILE A 162 6.06 2.61 -16.33
N ILE A 163 4.85 3.12 -16.60
CA ILE A 163 4.53 3.75 -17.89
C ILE A 163 5.48 4.91 -18.14
N GLY A 164 5.68 5.79 -17.15
CA GLY A 164 6.61 6.90 -17.21
C GLY A 164 8.04 6.45 -17.54
N SER A 165 8.51 5.37 -16.90
CA SER A 165 9.86 4.82 -17.12
C SER A 165 10.04 4.20 -18.50
N VAL A 166 9.02 3.52 -19.02
CA VAL A 166 9.04 2.88 -20.34
C VAL A 166 9.14 3.92 -21.46
N ILE A 167 8.44 5.04 -21.32
CA ILE A 167 8.40 6.11 -22.35
C ILE A 167 9.45 7.21 -22.14
N TYR A 168 10.27 7.11 -21.07
CA TYR A 168 11.36 8.05 -20.80
C TYR A 168 12.55 7.74 -21.70
N ASP A 169 12.82 8.65 -22.64
CA ASP A 169 13.98 8.62 -23.55
C ASP A 169 15.19 9.35 -22.96
#